data_AF-A0A7S0MK99-F1
#
_entry.id   AF-A0A7S0MK99-F1
#
_cell.length_a   1.000
_cell.length_b   1.000
_cell.length_c   1.000
_cell.angle_alpha   90.00
_cell.angle_beta   90.00
_cell.angle_gamma   90.00
#
_symmetry.space_group_name_H-M   'P 1'
#
loop_
_entity.id
_entity.type
_entity.pdbx_description
1 polymer ?
#
loop_
_entity_poly.entity_id
_entity_poly.type
_entity_poly.pdbx_seq_one_letter_code
_entity_poly.pdbx_strand_id
1 'polypeptide(L)'
;AQWSALEARAAEAELKAAYVALVDAQHQLDESVKFTRRSANTFNVSEGAGLWGTVHVWQTFQDQRLLARQLEMQTEFQGRLIEHLKEANRNGELPTSIRIDELPEALQAEVKALQARFNEDLVPLQGQDRDNLLRLMQAPSHTHRLRRLQGLVEAETRRLAVKKTLRSAFGA
;
A
#
# COMPACT_ATOMS: atom_id res chain seq x y z
N ALA A 1 12.45 -10.17 -27.31
CA ALA A 1 11.58 -11.10 -28.07
C ALA A 1 10.16 -10.54 -28.12
N GLN A 2 9.58 -10.50 -29.31
CA GLN A 2 8.19 -10.09 -29.54
C GLN A 2 7.31 -11.32 -29.33
N TRP A 3 6.32 -11.26 -28.43
CA TRP A 3 5.38 -12.37 -28.26
C TRP A 3 4.44 -12.46 -29.47
N SER A 4 4.06 -13.68 -29.81
CA SER A 4 2.90 -13.93 -30.66
C SER A 4 1.62 -13.42 -29.98
N ALA A 5 0.59 -13.14 -30.78
CA ALA A 5 -0.71 -12.73 -30.25
C ALA A 5 -1.33 -13.77 -29.30
N LEU A 6 -1.02 -15.06 -29.49
CA LEU A 6 -1.46 -16.14 -28.61
C LEU A 6 -0.78 -16.07 -27.24
N GLU A 7 0.53 -15.86 -27.21
CA GLU A 7 1.31 -15.72 -25.97
C GLU A 7 0.91 -14.47 -25.19
N ALA A 8 0.63 -13.35 -25.89
CA ALA A 8 0.12 -12.14 -25.24
C ALA A 8 -1.22 -12.39 -24.54
N ARG A 9 -2.18 -13.05 -25.21
CA ARG A 9 -3.47 -13.41 -24.61
C ARG A 9 -3.34 -14.37 -23.44
N ALA A 10 -2.43 -15.34 -23.54
CA ALA A 10 -2.17 -16.27 -22.43
C ALA A 10 -1.64 -15.51 -21.20
N ALA A 11 -0.70 -14.59 -21.39
CA ALA A 11 -0.17 -13.76 -20.31
C ALA A 11 -1.22 -12.80 -19.72
N GLU A 12 -2.11 -12.23 -20.53
CA GLU A 12 -3.24 -11.43 -20.02
C GLU A 12 -4.16 -12.26 -19.12
N ALA A 13 -4.45 -13.51 -19.51
CA ALA A 13 -5.27 -14.42 -18.73
C ALA A 13 -4.59 -14.85 -17.43
N GLU A 14 -3.28 -15.15 -17.48
CA GLU A 14 -2.47 -15.48 -16.31
C GLU A 14 -2.44 -14.31 -15.32
N LEU A 15 -2.20 -13.09 -15.80
CA LEU A 15 -2.21 -11.89 -14.98
C LEU A 15 -3.58 -11.64 -14.35
N LYS A 16 -4.67 -11.90 -15.09
CA LYS A 16 -6.01 -11.83 -14.52
C LYS A 16 -6.21 -12.84 -13.40
N ALA A 17 -5.76 -14.08 -13.57
CA ALA A 17 -5.85 -15.10 -12.52
C ALA A 17 -5.03 -14.71 -11.28
N ALA A 18 -3.81 -14.19 -11.47
CA ALA A 18 -2.97 -13.69 -10.39
C ALA A 18 -3.63 -12.51 -9.65
N TYR A 19 -4.24 -11.58 -10.39
CA TYR A 19 -4.97 -10.46 -9.79
C TYR A 19 -6.18 -10.91 -8.97
N VAL A 20 -6.96 -11.87 -9.47
CA VAL A 20 -8.11 -12.44 -8.72
C VAL A 20 -7.63 -13.05 -7.41
N ALA A 21 -6.57 -13.86 -7.45
CA ALA A 21 -5.99 -14.47 -6.26
C ALA A 21 -5.47 -13.42 -5.26
N LEU A 22 -4.87 -12.34 -5.76
CA LEU A 22 -4.45 -11.21 -4.93
C LEU A 22 -5.66 -10.56 -4.23
N VAL A 23 -6.73 -10.25 -4.96
CA VAL A 23 -7.96 -9.67 -4.39
C VAL A 23 -8.50 -10.58 -3.29
N ASP A 24 -8.59 -11.88 -3.54
CA ASP A 24 -9.08 -12.83 -2.54
C ASP A 24 -8.19 -12.85 -1.28
N ALA A 25 -6.87 -12.86 -1.44
CA ALA A 25 -5.93 -12.81 -0.32
C ALA A 25 -6.07 -11.52 0.51
N GLN A 26 -6.26 -10.36 -0.14
CA GLN A 26 -6.49 -9.09 0.56
C GLN A 26 -7.75 -9.11 1.42
N HIS A 27 -8.82 -9.73 0.92
CA HIS A 27 -10.07 -9.88 1.68
C HIS A 27 -9.95 -10.90 2.80
N GLN A 28 -9.25 -12.01 2.58
CA GLN A 28 -9.02 -13.03 3.62
C GLN A 28 -8.19 -12.49 4.79
N LEU A 29 -7.26 -11.58 4.53
CA LEU A 29 -6.42 -10.96 5.56
C LEU A 29 -7.03 -9.70 6.19
N ASP A 30 -8.21 -9.29 5.70
CA ASP A 30 -8.88 -8.04 6.03
C ASP A 30 -7.95 -6.82 5.94
N GLU A 31 -7.28 -6.65 4.80
CA GLU A 31 -6.46 -5.46 4.57
C GLU A 31 -7.34 -4.20 4.64
N SER A 32 -6.86 -3.17 5.34
CA SER A 32 -7.53 -1.87 5.46
C SER A 32 -7.75 -1.20 4.10
N VAL A 33 -6.78 -1.34 3.19
CA VAL A 33 -6.89 -0.92 1.81
C VAL A 33 -6.78 -2.15 0.91
N LYS A 34 -7.84 -2.42 0.15
CA LYS A 34 -7.97 -3.61 -0.70
C LYS A 34 -8.75 -3.29 -1.96
N PHE A 35 -8.46 -4.03 -3.02
CA PHE A 35 -9.27 -4.02 -4.22
C PHE A 35 -10.67 -4.58 -3.93
N THR A 36 -11.69 -4.08 -4.63
CA THR A 36 -13.06 -4.59 -4.46
C THR A 36 -13.20 -5.95 -5.15
N ARG A 37 -14.05 -6.85 -4.64
CA ARG A 37 -14.33 -8.12 -5.34
C ARG A 37 -14.88 -7.90 -6.76
N ARG A 38 -15.55 -6.76 -6.99
CA ARG A 38 -16.04 -6.36 -8.32
C ARG A 38 -14.89 -6.07 -9.29
N SER A 39 -13.77 -5.53 -8.82
CA SER A 39 -12.66 -5.18 -9.72
C SER A 39 -12.04 -6.41 -10.38
N ALA A 40 -12.14 -7.60 -9.75
CA ALA A 40 -11.75 -8.87 -10.35
C ALA A 40 -12.52 -9.19 -11.66
N ASN A 41 -13.79 -8.79 -11.73
CA ASN A 41 -14.63 -8.99 -12.92
C ASN A 41 -14.34 -7.96 -14.01
N THR A 42 -14.02 -6.74 -13.62
CA THR A 42 -13.74 -5.63 -14.54
C THR A 42 -12.25 -5.46 -14.87
N PHE A 43 -11.38 -6.32 -14.32
CA PHE A 43 -9.95 -6.31 -14.59
C PHE A 43 -9.69 -6.58 -16.07
N ASN A 44 -9.05 -5.62 -16.72
CA ASN A 44 -8.75 -5.66 -18.14
C ASN A 44 -7.32 -5.17 -18.38
N VAL A 45 -6.51 -6.01 -19.03
CA VAL A 45 -5.12 -5.68 -19.37
C VAL A 45 -4.87 -5.79 -20.88
N SER A 46 -5.92 -5.71 -21.69
CA SER A 46 -5.80 -5.60 -23.14
C SER A 46 -4.97 -4.38 -23.52
N GLU A 47 -4.23 -4.46 -24.63
CA GLU A 47 -3.42 -3.35 -25.13
C GLU A 47 -4.24 -2.05 -25.26
N GLY A 48 -3.62 -0.92 -24.91
CA GLY A 48 -4.26 0.39 -24.93
C GLY A 48 -5.08 0.68 -23.66
N ALA A 49 -6.34 1.11 -23.84
CA ALA A 49 -7.17 1.66 -22.76
C ALA A 49 -7.40 0.69 -21.58
N GLY A 50 -7.50 -0.62 -21.86
CA GLY A 50 -7.65 -1.66 -20.82
C GLY A 50 -6.49 -1.64 -19.84
N LEU A 51 -5.28 -1.87 -20.35
CA LEU A 51 -4.04 -1.83 -19.56
C LEU A 51 -3.92 -0.53 -18.76
N TRP A 52 -4.13 0.64 -19.40
CA TRP A 52 -3.95 1.92 -18.71
C TRP A 52 -5.00 2.16 -17.63
N GLY A 53 -6.24 1.71 -17.83
CA GLY A 53 -7.27 1.72 -16.79
C GLY A 53 -6.85 0.89 -15.57
N THR A 54 -6.29 -0.30 -15.80
CA THR A 54 -5.77 -1.14 -14.72
C THR A 54 -4.56 -0.51 -14.03
N VAL A 55 -3.63 0.08 -14.77
CA VAL A 55 -2.47 0.80 -14.21
C VAL A 55 -2.92 1.97 -13.34
N HIS A 56 -3.93 2.73 -13.75
CA HIS A 56 -4.49 3.80 -12.95
C HIS A 56 -5.11 3.29 -11.65
N VAL A 57 -5.91 2.22 -11.71
CA VAL A 57 -6.48 1.57 -10.53
C VAL A 57 -5.37 1.07 -9.58
N TRP A 58 -4.28 0.53 -10.12
CA TRP A 58 -3.12 0.12 -9.33
C TRP A 58 -2.43 1.30 -8.64
N GLN A 59 -2.23 2.40 -9.35
CA GLN A 59 -1.66 3.62 -8.79
C GLN A 59 -2.52 4.15 -7.64
N THR A 60 -3.84 4.27 -7.84
CA THR A 60 -4.76 4.69 -6.78
C THR A 60 -4.69 3.78 -5.57
N PHE A 61 -4.56 2.46 -5.77
CA PHE A 61 -4.38 1.52 -4.67
C PHE A 61 -3.10 1.79 -3.86
N GLN A 62 -1.97 2.06 -4.51
CA GLN A 62 -0.72 2.41 -3.80
C GLN A 62 -0.85 3.73 -3.03
N ASP A 63 -1.46 4.75 -3.66
CA ASP A 63 -1.68 6.05 -3.02
C ASP A 63 -2.56 5.92 -1.77
N GLN A 64 -3.65 5.15 -1.85
CA GLN A 64 -4.53 4.90 -0.71
C GLN A 64 -3.83 4.10 0.39
N ARG A 65 -2.94 3.17 0.04
CA ARG A 65 -2.17 2.42 1.04
C ARG A 65 -1.17 3.28 1.77
N LEU A 66 -0.49 4.17 1.05
CA LEU A 66 0.43 5.13 1.64
C LEU A 66 -0.33 6.04 2.61
N LEU A 67 -1.48 6.57 2.18
CA LEU A 67 -2.33 7.41 3.03
C LEU A 67 -2.85 6.66 4.26
N ALA A 68 -3.29 5.41 4.12
CA ALA A 68 -3.76 4.62 5.25
C ALA A 68 -2.65 4.38 6.28
N ARG A 69 -1.42 4.09 5.83
CA ARG A 69 -0.27 3.91 6.72
C ARG A 69 0.15 5.22 7.39
N GLN A 70 0.06 6.34 6.68
CA GLN A 70 0.21 7.68 7.24
C GLN A 70 -0.80 7.95 8.36
N LEU A 71 -2.07 7.65 8.12
CA LEU A 71 -3.14 7.86 9.10
C LEU A 71 -2.98 6.94 10.31
N GLU A 72 -2.63 5.67 10.12
CA GLU A 72 -2.37 4.72 11.20
C GLU A 72 -1.26 5.23 12.14
N MET A 73 -0.13 5.68 11.58
CA MET A 73 0.97 6.26 12.35
C MET A 73 0.54 7.52 13.11
N GLN A 74 -0.29 8.38 12.51
CA GLN A 74 -0.79 9.59 13.15
C GLN A 74 -1.78 9.26 14.29
N THR A 75 -2.67 8.28 14.08
CA THR A 75 -3.63 7.84 15.11
C THR A 75 -2.93 7.18 16.28
N GLU A 76 -1.90 6.35 16.05
CA GLU A 76 -1.07 5.75 17.10
C GLU A 76 -0.47 6.85 17.99
N PHE A 77 0.13 7.87 17.38
CA PHE A 77 0.70 9.01 18.09
C PHE A 77 -0.35 9.81 18.86
N GLN A 78 -1.50 10.13 18.24
CA GLN A 78 -2.59 10.85 18.90
C GLN A 78 -3.13 10.07 20.11
N GLY A 79 -3.25 8.74 20.00
CA GLY A 79 -3.66 7.88 21.11
C GLY A 79 -2.73 8.02 22.31
N ARG A 80 -1.42 7.90 22.07
CA ARG A 80 -0.39 8.03 23.14
C ARG A 80 -0.33 9.43 23.73
N LEU A 81 -0.52 10.46 22.91
CA LEU A 81 -0.63 11.84 23.39
C LEU A 81 -1.85 12.04 24.31
N ILE A 82 -3.02 11.52 23.93
CA ILE A 82 -4.24 11.59 24.74
C ILE A 82 -4.08 10.81 26.05
N GLU A 83 -3.49 9.61 26.02
CA GLU A 83 -3.20 8.83 27.22
C GLU A 83 -2.32 9.62 28.18
N HIS A 84 -1.24 10.21 27.67
CA HIS A 84 -0.36 11.03 28.48
C HIS A 84 -1.05 12.29 29.06
N LEU A 85 -1.86 12.98 28.26
CA LEU A 85 -2.62 14.15 28.72
C LEU A 85 -3.65 13.77 29.79
N LYS A 86 -4.26 12.58 29.72
CA LYS A 86 -5.14 12.07 30.77
C LYS A 86 -4.38 11.75 32.06
N GLU A 87 -3.16 11.23 31.95
CA GLU A 87 -2.31 10.96 33.11
C GLU A 87 -1.82 12.25 33.78
N ALA A 88 -1.43 13.25 32.98
CA ALA A 88 -0.92 14.54 33.44
C ALA A 88 -2.03 15.50 33.91
N ASN A 89 -3.20 15.47 33.26
CA ASN A 89 -4.28 16.40 33.50
C ASN A 89 -5.41 15.76 34.32
N ARG A 90 -5.37 15.94 35.65
CA ARG A 90 -6.44 15.52 36.58
C ARG A 90 -7.77 16.27 36.39
N ASN A 91 -7.81 17.30 35.52
CA ASN A 91 -8.93 18.23 35.39
C ASN A 91 -9.73 18.09 34.06
N GLY A 92 -9.38 17.14 33.18
CA GLY A 92 -10.27 16.67 32.11
C GLY A 92 -10.38 17.50 30.82
N GLU A 93 -9.71 18.66 30.70
CA GLU A 93 -9.74 19.45 29.46
C GLU A 93 -8.54 19.13 28.55
N LEU A 94 -8.82 18.61 27.35
CA LEU A 94 -7.80 18.40 26.32
C LEU A 94 -7.58 19.70 25.52
N PRO A 95 -6.33 20.16 25.34
CA PRO A 95 -6.04 21.31 24.51
C PRO A 95 -6.45 21.07 23.05
N THR A 96 -7.00 22.10 22.40
CA THR A 96 -7.41 22.06 20.98
C THR A 96 -6.23 22.08 20.00
N SER A 97 -5.05 22.53 20.44
CA SER A 97 -3.77 22.37 19.74
C SER A 97 -2.63 22.30 20.75
N ILE A 98 -1.61 21.48 20.45
CA ILE A 98 -0.40 21.34 21.25
C ILE A 98 0.79 21.43 20.30
N ARG A 99 1.74 22.30 20.60
CA ARG A 99 2.97 22.38 19.82
C ARG A 99 3.96 21.33 20.32
N ILE A 100 4.80 20.80 19.42
CA ILE A 100 5.73 19.72 19.76
C ILE A 100 6.72 20.15 20.86
N ASP A 101 7.15 21.41 20.85
CA ASP A 101 8.02 22.02 21.87
C ASP A 101 7.37 22.14 23.26
N GLU A 102 6.04 22.06 23.34
CA GLU A 102 5.27 22.08 24.58
C GLU A 102 5.05 20.66 25.16
N LEU A 103 5.45 19.62 24.42
CA LEU A 103 5.38 18.24 24.89
C LEU A 103 6.54 17.94 25.85
N PRO A 104 6.36 17.02 26.81
CA PRO A 104 7.47 16.44 27.58
C PRO A 104 8.52 15.78 26.68
N GLU A 105 9.77 15.75 27.13
CA GLU A 105 10.90 15.21 26.35
C GLU A 105 10.66 13.79 25.82
N ALA A 106 9.97 12.93 26.59
CA ALA A 106 9.62 11.58 26.16
C ALA A 106 8.70 11.58 24.92
N LEU A 107 7.67 12.42 24.90
CA LEU A 107 6.76 12.56 23.75
C LEU A 107 7.43 13.31 22.59
N GLN A 108 8.32 14.26 22.86
CA GLN A 108 9.13 14.89 21.81
C GLN A 108 10.06 13.89 21.10
N ALA A 109 10.71 13.00 21.87
CA ALA A 109 11.54 11.94 21.32
C ALA A 109 10.71 10.99 20.45
N GLU A 110 9.47 10.72 20.86
CA GLU A 110 8.54 9.88 20.13
C GLU A 110 8.04 10.53 18.83
N VAL A 111 7.73 11.84 18.85
CA VAL A 111 7.45 12.60 17.61
C VAL A 111 8.62 12.51 16.64
N LYS A 112 9.85 12.69 17.13
CA LYS A 112 11.06 12.58 16.30
C LYS A 112 11.22 11.16 15.75
N ALA A 113 10.97 10.13 16.55
CA ALA A 113 11.00 8.74 16.11
C ALA A 113 9.91 8.44 15.07
N LEU A 114 8.71 8.99 15.23
CA LEU A 114 7.63 8.89 14.26
C LEU A 114 8.01 9.55 12.93
N GLN A 115 8.55 10.78 12.99
CA GLN A 115 9.05 11.49 11.81
C GLN A 115 10.18 10.73 11.11
N ALA A 116 11.09 10.10 11.86
CA ALA A 116 12.14 9.25 11.32
C ALA A 116 11.54 8.03 10.60
N ARG A 117 10.66 7.27 11.24
CA ARG A 117 9.93 6.14 10.61
C ARG A 117 9.20 6.57 9.35
N PHE A 118 8.59 7.75 9.37
CA PHE A 118 7.92 8.31 8.20
C PHE A 118 8.88 8.50 7.01
N ASN A 119 10.01 9.14 7.26
CA ASN A 119 11.01 9.44 6.25
C ASN A 119 11.79 8.20 5.79
N GLU A 120 11.99 7.22 6.68
CA GLU A 120 12.73 5.99 6.40
C GLU A 120 11.86 4.92 5.73
N ASP A 121 10.58 4.80 6.11
CA ASP A 121 9.71 3.73 5.60
C ASP A 121 8.82 4.18 4.44
N LEU A 122 8.20 5.36 4.54
CA LEU A 122 7.11 5.75 3.63
C LEU A 122 7.59 6.49 2.39
N VAL A 123 8.56 7.39 2.54
CA VAL A 123 9.12 8.15 1.41
C VAL A 123 9.83 7.22 0.40
N PRO A 124 10.67 6.26 0.81
CA PRO A 124 11.30 5.35 -0.14
C PRO A 124 10.29 4.43 -0.82
N LEU A 125 9.25 3.98 -0.10
CA LEU A 125 8.18 3.18 -0.66
C LEU A 125 7.43 3.94 -1.76
N GLN A 126 7.07 5.20 -1.51
CA GLN A 126 6.44 6.07 -2.50
C GLN A 126 7.35 6.29 -3.73
N GLY A 127 8.64 6.49 -3.51
CA GLY A 127 9.63 6.60 -4.59
C GLY A 127 9.70 5.33 -5.44
N GLN A 128 9.76 4.17 -4.80
CA GLN A 128 9.80 2.88 -5.46
C GLN A 128 8.53 2.60 -6.29
N ASP A 129 7.35 2.92 -5.74
CA ASP A 129 6.08 2.75 -6.45
C ASP A 129 5.99 3.64 -7.69
N ARG A 130 6.43 4.90 -7.57
CA ARG A 130 6.52 5.82 -8.71
C ARG A 130 7.46 5.30 -9.79
N ASP A 131 8.64 4.83 -9.40
CA ASP A 131 9.65 4.31 -10.33
C ASP A 131 9.16 3.05 -11.04
N ASN A 132 8.44 2.18 -10.34
CA ASN A 132 7.80 1.00 -10.91
C ASN A 132 6.79 1.36 -12.01
N LEU A 133 5.94 2.36 -11.76
CA LEU A 133 4.97 2.85 -12.76
C LEU A 133 5.66 3.51 -13.95
N LEU A 134 6.71 4.31 -13.73
CA LEU A 134 7.51 4.90 -14.80
C LEU A 134 8.13 3.81 -15.70
N ARG A 135 8.70 2.76 -15.10
CA ARG A 135 9.26 1.62 -15.85
C ARG A 135 8.20 0.85 -16.63
N LEU A 136 6.98 0.75 -16.12
CA LEU A 136 5.86 0.16 -16.85
C LEU A 136 5.47 1.04 -18.04
N MET A 137 5.36 2.35 -17.86
CA MET A 137 5.02 3.28 -18.95
C MET A 137 6.07 3.28 -20.07
N GLN A 138 7.35 3.26 -19.70
CA GLN A 138 8.50 3.27 -20.61
C GLN A 138 8.78 1.91 -21.26
N ALA A 139 8.06 0.85 -20.88
CA ALA A 139 8.31 -0.47 -21.44
C ALA A 139 8.03 -0.50 -22.97
N PRO A 140 8.90 -1.16 -23.77
CA PRO A 140 8.93 -1.01 -25.22
C PRO A 140 7.80 -1.72 -25.97
N SER A 141 6.98 -2.52 -25.29
CA SER A 141 5.89 -3.28 -25.91
C SER A 141 4.86 -3.70 -24.86
N HIS A 142 3.66 -4.04 -25.32
CA HIS A 142 2.59 -4.58 -24.47
C HIS A 142 3.05 -5.77 -23.62
N THR A 143 3.72 -6.75 -24.23
CA THR A 143 4.35 -7.88 -23.52
C THR A 143 5.22 -7.45 -22.35
N HIS A 144 6.10 -6.46 -22.56
CA HIS A 144 6.98 -5.99 -21.49
C HIS A 144 6.18 -5.29 -20.39
N ARG A 145 5.09 -4.58 -20.74
CA ARG A 145 4.18 -3.98 -19.75
C ARG A 145 3.46 -5.05 -18.93
N LEU A 146 2.94 -6.09 -19.57
CA LEU A 146 2.28 -7.22 -18.89
C LEU A 146 3.23 -7.88 -17.89
N ARG A 147 4.48 -8.18 -18.28
CA ARG A 147 5.48 -8.75 -17.35
C ARG A 147 5.79 -7.84 -16.17
N ARG A 148 5.87 -6.52 -16.40
CA ARG A 148 6.11 -5.55 -15.32
C ARG A 148 4.93 -5.52 -14.36
N LEU A 149 3.70 -5.45 -14.88
CA LEU A 149 2.49 -5.45 -14.07
C LEU A 149 2.33 -6.75 -13.28
N GLN A 150 2.62 -7.90 -13.90
CA GLN A 150 2.69 -9.20 -13.24
C GLN A 150 3.66 -9.17 -12.05
N GLY A 151 4.86 -8.63 -12.24
CA GLY A 151 5.82 -8.47 -11.14
C GLY A 151 5.29 -7.63 -9.97
N LEU A 152 4.46 -6.62 -10.24
CA LEU A 152 3.83 -5.80 -9.19
C LEU A 152 2.76 -6.58 -8.44
N VAL A 153 1.90 -7.31 -9.16
CA VAL A 153 0.87 -8.18 -8.56
C VAL A 153 1.52 -9.25 -7.68
N GLU A 154 2.58 -9.90 -8.17
CA GLU A 154 3.30 -10.92 -7.40
C GLU A 154 4.03 -10.36 -6.19
N ALA A 155 4.64 -9.17 -6.30
CA ALA A 155 5.29 -8.52 -5.17
C ALA A 155 4.28 -8.24 -4.05
N GLU A 156 3.08 -7.77 -4.41
CA GLU A 156 2.02 -7.54 -3.45
C GLU A 156 1.49 -8.85 -2.84
N THR A 157 1.31 -9.89 -3.65
CA THR A 157 0.94 -11.22 -3.15
C THR A 157 1.98 -11.77 -2.17
N ARG A 158 3.28 -11.61 -2.46
CA ARG A 158 4.36 -12.01 -1.53
C ARG A 158 4.29 -11.22 -0.23
N ARG A 159 4.04 -9.91 -0.28
CA ARG A 159 3.85 -9.08 0.92
C ARG A 159 2.71 -9.62 1.80
N LEU A 160 1.56 -9.94 1.20
CA LEU A 160 0.42 -10.51 1.92
C LEU A 160 0.75 -11.88 2.52
N ALA A 161 1.47 -12.73 1.79
CA ALA A 161 1.92 -14.03 2.30
C ALA A 161 2.83 -13.87 3.53
N VAL A 162 3.81 -12.95 3.47
CA VAL A 162 4.67 -12.62 4.62
C VAL A 162 3.84 -12.11 5.80
N LYS A 163 2.91 -11.19 5.56
CA LYS A 163 2.02 -10.68 6.62
C LYS A 163 1.19 -11.79 7.25
N LYS A 164 0.63 -12.71 6.45
CA LYS A 164 -0.10 -13.89 6.94
C LYS A 164 0.79 -14.76 7.83
N THR A 165 2.02 -15.04 7.40
CA THR A 165 2.99 -15.81 8.18
C THR A 165 3.31 -15.12 9.51
N LEU A 166 3.56 -13.81 9.50
CA LEU A 166 3.83 -13.04 10.71
C LEU A 166 2.64 -13.06 11.69
N ARG A 167 1.41 -12.83 11.22
CA ARG A 167 0.20 -12.94 12.06
C ARG A 167 0.04 -14.34 12.66
N SER A 168 0.32 -15.37 11.88
CA SER A 168 0.24 -16.76 12.35
C SER A 168 1.34 -17.09 13.37
N ALA A 169 2.55 -16.55 13.20
CA ALA A 169 3.70 -16.80 14.05
C ALA A 169 3.68 -16.01 15.37
N PHE A 170 3.15 -14.78 15.35
CA PHE A 170 3.17 -13.86 16.49
C PHE A 170 1.79 -13.61 17.12
N GLY A 171 0.72 -14.19 16.57
CA GLY A 171 -0.55 -14.39 17.25
C GLY A 171 -1.19 -13.11 17.83
N ALA A 172 -1.63 -12.21 16.94
CA ALA A 172 -2.75 -11.30 17.17
C ALA A 172 -3.66 -11.27 15.91
#